data_AF-A0A2V5TKE4-F1
#
_entry.id   AF-A0A2V5TKE4-F1
#
_cell.length_a   1.000
_cell.length_b   1.000
_cell.length_c   1.000
_cell.angle_alpha   90.00
_cell.angle_beta   90.00
_cell.angle_gamma   90.00
#
_symmetry.space_group_name_H-M   'P 1'
#
loop_
_entity.id
_entity.type
_entity.pdbx_description
1 polymer ?
#
loop_
_entity_poly.entity_id
_entity_poly.type
_entity_poly.pdbx_seq_one_letter_code
_entity_poly.pdbx_strand_id
1 'polypeptide(L)'
;MKGASDEQVRRQQLGEIGFFEKRALRKVVERANGLPVAPAETVTESDAVGHGLDHVFERKSVAPQHRILEAALVKGCGQLDLAELKGKLAEDANLVRVGSEYSTREILTKELFLIRTVNAGVEAVAPVAQRYEPPARLGQDQSKALAHVLTSPDRFTGFRGLAGSGKSTVLVELARVLRHEGFEPVFCAPTSSAADTLHKEGLDAVTVQRLHCNPNALARLSPRSVIVLDEAGAVGLDEMVRLFELAWLRDCRVILCGDTGQHASVTRGDALRILEQYSS
;
A
#
# COMPACT_ATOMS: atom_id res chain seq x y z
N MET A 1 -40.11 10.32 16.78
CA MET A 1 -41.41 10.93 16.45
C MET A 1 -42.07 10.11 15.36
N LYS A 2 -43.05 9.27 15.69
CA LYS A 2 -43.82 8.46 14.72
C LYS A 2 -45.19 9.14 14.56
N GLY A 3 -45.52 9.59 13.35
CA GLY A 3 -46.86 10.13 13.01
C GLY A 3 -46.92 11.58 12.47
N ALA A 4 -45.80 12.25 12.22
CA ALA A 4 -45.82 13.57 11.58
C ALA A 4 -46.15 13.46 10.08
N SER A 5 -47.06 14.27 9.58
CA SER A 5 -47.35 14.34 8.14
C SER A 5 -46.21 15.02 7.38
N ASP A 6 -46.05 14.71 6.10
CA ASP A 6 -45.01 15.32 5.24
C ASP A 6 -45.04 16.86 5.28
N GLU A 7 -46.22 17.46 5.42
CA GLU A 7 -46.39 18.90 5.54
C GLU A 7 -45.89 19.45 6.88
N GLN A 8 -46.09 18.71 7.97
CA GLN A 8 -45.59 19.08 9.30
C GLN A 8 -44.06 18.99 9.36
N VAL A 9 -43.48 17.93 8.77
CA VAL A 9 -42.03 17.76 8.67
C VAL A 9 -41.43 18.89 7.82
N ARG A 10 -42.04 19.22 6.66
CA ARG A 10 -41.60 20.34 5.82
C ARG A 10 -41.66 21.68 6.55
N ARG A 11 -42.73 21.98 7.29
CA ARG A 11 -42.83 23.23 8.06
C ARG A 11 -41.76 23.33 9.13
N GLN A 12 -41.47 22.22 9.83
CA GLN A 12 -40.46 22.20 10.87
C GLN A 12 -39.05 22.40 10.29
N GLN A 13 -38.71 21.65 9.23
CA GLN A 13 -37.45 21.81 8.50
C GLN A 13 -37.29 23.21 7.91
N LEU A 14 -38.35 23.78 7.34
CA LEU A 14 -38.32 25.18 6.88
C LEU A 14 -38.24 26.17 8.05
N GLY A 15 -38.75 25.84 9.23
CA GLY A 15 -38.62 26.67 10.43
C GLY A 15 -37.18 26.85 10.89
N GLU A 16 -36.38 25.79 10.78
CA GLU A 16 -34.96 25.74 11.20
C GLU A 16 -34.00 26.44 10.24
N ILE A 17 -34.43 26.71 9.00
CA ILE A 17 -33.61 27.33 7.95
C ILE A 17 -33.63 28.86 8.07
N GLY A 18 -32.44 29.47 8.06
CA GLY A 18 -32.25 30.92 8.15
C GLY A 18 -32.80 31.71 6.95
N PHE A 19 -32.99 33.02 7.10
CA PHE A 19 -33.58 33.88 6.05
C PHE A 19 -32.80 33.84 4.72
N PHE A 20 -31.47 33.86 4.78
CA PHE A 20 -30.61 33.82 3.58
C PHE A 20 -30.65 32.47 2.87
N GLU A 21 -30.67 31.37 3.63
CA GLU A 21 -30.78 30.01 3.10
C GLU A 21 -32.15 29.78 2.46
N LYS A 22 -33.23 30.27 3.09
CA LYS A 22 -34.58 30.27 2.48
C LYS A 22 -34.60 31.00 1.14
N ARG A 23 -33.93 32.15 1.04
CA ARG A 23 -33.87 32.93 -0.20
C ARG A 23 -33.04 32.23 -1.27
N ALA A 24 -31.93 31.58 -0.89
CA ALA A 24 -31.12 30.78 -1.80
C ALA A 24 -31.89 29.57 -2.32
N LEU A 25 -32.54 28.81 -1.43
CA LEU A 25 -33.37 27.66 -1.78
C LEU A 25 -34.52 28.08 -2.70
N ARG A 26 -35.19 29.20 -2.42
CA ARG A 26 -36.28 29.71 -3.27
C ARG A 26 -35.79 30.08 -4.68
N LYS A 27 -34.62 30.72 -4.79
CA LYS A 27 -33.97 30.99 -6.09
C LYS A 27 -33.60 29.71 -6.85
N VAL A 28 -33.16 28.67 -6.15
CA VAL A 28 -32.84 27.37 -6.77
C VAL A 28 -34.12 26.70 -7.29
N VAL A 29 -35.19 26.71 -6.49
CA VAL A 29 -36.51 26.17 -6.88
C VAL A 29 -37.11 26.95 -8.04
N GLU A 30 -37.03 28.29 -8.04
CA GLU A 30 -37.48 29.14 -9.15
C GLU A 30 -36.70 28.90 -10.45
N ARG A 31 -35.42 28.50 -10.35
CA ARG A 31 -34.59 28.12 -11.50
C ARG A 31 -34.80 26.67 -11.95
N ALA A 32 -35.39 25.83 -11.11
CA ALA A 32 -35.67 24.43 -11.42
C ALA A 32 -36.91 24.32 -12.32
N ASN A 33 -36.73 24.56 -13.61
CA ASN A 33 -37.76 24.49 -14.65
C ASN A 33 -37.95 23.07 -15.25
N GLY A 34 -37.38 22.04 -14.62
CA GLY A 34 -37.40 20.67 -15.12
C GLY A 34 -36.51 20.43 -16.33
N LEU A 35 -35.79 21.45 -16.83
CA LEU A 35 -34.78 21.27 -17.86
C LEU A 35 -33.43 20.94 -17.21
N PRO A 36 -32.66 20.00 -17.77
CA PRO A 36 -31.31 19.71 -17.30
C PRO A 36 -30.48 21.00 -17.32
N VAL A 37 -29.99 21.41 -16.16
CA VAL A 37 -29.01 22.49 -16.09
C VAL A 37 -27.68 21.89 -16.52
N ALA A 38 -27.14 22.40 -17.64
CA ALA A 38 -25.81 22.00 -18.08
C ALA A 38 -24.80 22.34 -16.96
N PRO A 39 -24.06 21.35 -16.44
CA PRO A 39 -23.08 21.58 -15.40
C PRO A 39 -21.94 22.46 -15.93
N ALA A 40 -21.32 23.21 -15.02
CA ALA A 40 -20.21 24.11 -15.38
C ALA A 40 -18.96 23.36 -15.85
N GLU A 41 -18.78 22.11 -15.40
CA GLU A 41 -17.77 21.17 -15.87
C GLU A 41 -18.47 19.95 -16.46
N THR A 42 -18.06 19.57 -17.67
CA THR A 42 -18.47 18.33 -18.32
C THR A 42 -17.45 17.25 -17.98
N VAL A 43 -17.94 16.12 -17.48
CA VAL A 43 -17.10 14.95 -17.21
C VAL A 43 -17.38 13.93 -18.30
N THR A 44 -16.34 13.50 -19.02
CA THR A 44 -16.50 12.43 -20.01
C THR A 44 -16.52 11.06 -19.33
N GLU A 45 -17.06 10.05 -20.02
CA GLU A 45 -17.07 8.67 -19.53
C GLU A 45 -15.65 8.15 -19.33
N SER A 46 -14.72 8.56 -20.21
CA SER A 46 -13.32 8.14 -20.14
C SER A 46 -12.63 8.74 -18.92
N ASP A 47 -12.87 10.02 -18.62
CA ASP A 47 -12.33 10.67 -17.42
C ASP A 47 -12.91 10.05 -16.14
N ALA A 48 -14.19 9.70 -16.16
CA ALA A 48 -14.86 9.06 -15.04
C ALA A 48 -14.35 7.64 -14.79
N VAL A 49 -14.20 6.82 -15.84
CA VAL A 49 -13.62 5.48 -15.74
C VAL A 49 -12.17 5.58 -15.27
N GLY A 50 -11.36 6.47 -15.86
CA GLY A 50 -9.99 6.72 -15.43
C GLY A 50 -9.90 7.07 -13.95
N HIS A 51 -10.71 8.02 -13.48
CA HIS A 51 -10.82 8.36 -12.07
C HIS A 51 -11.24 7.15 -11.21
N GLY A 52 -12.23 6.38 -11.65
CA GLY A 52 -12.69 5.20 -10.94
C GLY A 52 -11.60 4.14 -10.78
N LEU A 53 -10.83 3.91 -11.84
CA LEU A 53 -9.68 3.00 -11.84
C LEU A 53 -8.59 3.52 -10.91
N ASP A 54 -8.17 4.77 -11.07
CA ASP A 54 -7.11 5.37 -10.25
C ASP A 54 -7.48 5.35 -8.77
N HIS A 55 -8.71 5.77 -8.44
CA HIS A 55 -9.19 5.84 -7.07
C HIS A 55 -9.32 4.48 -6.41
N VAL A 56 -9.95 3.51 -7.09
CA VAL A 56 -10.16 2.18 -6.53
C VAL A 56 -8.85 1.42 -6.42
N PHE A 57 -8.05 1.49 -7.48
CA PHE A 57 -6.79 0.78 -7.49
C PHE A 57 -5.74 1.48 -6.65
N GLU A 58 -5.83 2.76 -6.25
CA GLU A 58 -4.88 3.39 -5.29
C GLU A 58 -4.63 2.54 -4.04
N ARG A 59 -5.64 1.79 -3.60
CA ARG A 59 -5.63 1.06 -2.32
C ARG A 59 -5.67 -0.45 -2.47
N LYS A 60 -5.94 -0.96 -3.66
CA LYS A 60 -6.21 -2.39 -3.90
C LYS A 60 -5.59 -2.81 -5.23
N SER A 61 -5.06 -4.03 -5.31
CA SER A 61 -4.62 -4.60 -6.60
C SER A 61 -5.76 -5.14 -7.44
N VAL A 62 -6.81 -5.63 -6.77
CA VAL A 62 -7.98 -6.24 -7.39
C VAL A 62 -9.23 -5.58 -6.83
N ALA A 63 -10.23 -5.38 -7.69
CA ALA A 63 -11.50 -4.81 -7.28
C ALA A 63 -12.65 -5.36 -8.13
N PRO A 64 -13.84 -5.54 -7.54
CA PRO A 64 -15.02 -5.92 -8.29
C PRO A 64 -15.51 -4.73 -9.12
N GLN A 65 -16.15 -5.03 -10.26
CA GLN A 65 -16.60 -4.03 -11.23
C GLN A 65 -17.44 -2.91 -10.62
N HIS A 66 -18.35 -3.24 -9.71
CA HIS A 66 -19.27 -2.27 -9.11
C HIS A 66 -18.52 -1.16 -8.36
N ARG A 67 -17.38 -1.45 -7.73
CA ARG A 67 -16.59 -0.43 -7.02
C ARG A 67 -15.96 0.59 -7.95
N ILE A 68 -15.45 0.13 -9.09
CA ILE A 68 -14.88 0.99 -10.12
C ILE A 68 -15.97 1.92 -10.68
N LEU A 69 -17.13 1.35 -10.98
CA LEU A 69 -18.29 2.10 -11.48
C LEU A 69 -18.86 3.07 -10.44
N GLU A 70 -18.92 2.69 -9.16
CA GLU A 70 -19.30 3.59 -8.06
C GLU A 70 -18.39 4.83 -8.02
N ALA A 71 -17.07 4.62 -8.04
CA ALA A 71 -16.10 5.72 -8.01
C ALA A 71 -16.15 6.60 -9.27
N ALA A 72 -16.42 5.99 -10.44
CA ALA A 72 -16.62 6.73 -11.69
C ALA A 72 -17.89 7.59 -11.67
N LEU A 73 -19.01 7.03 -11.19
CA LEU A 73 -20.28 7.74 -11.07
C LEU A 73 -20.22 8.91 -10.10
N VAL A 74 -19.47 8.77 -8.98
CA VAL A 74 -19.27 9.86 -8.03
C VAL A 74 -18.57 11.06 -8.69
N LYS A 75 -17.65 10.81 -9.63
CA LYS A 75 -16.92 11.88 -10.34
C LYS A 75 -17.83 12.65 -11.30
N GLY A 76 -18.70 11.97 -12.04
CA GLY A 76 -19.65 12.57 -12.99
C GLY A 76 -21.09 12.55 -12.50
N CYS A 77 -21.32 12.88 -11.21
CA CYS A 77 -22.65 12.84 -10.57
C CYS A 77 -23.73 13.51 -11.44
N GLY A 78 -24.66 12.71 -11.97
CA GLY A 78 -25.81 13.17 -12.76
C GLY A 78 -25.51 13.52 -14.22
N GLN A 79 -24.29 13.26 -14.71
CA GLN A 79 -23.87 13.56 -16.09
C GLN A 79 -23.66 12.31 -16.95
N LEU A 80 -23.57 11.12 -16.33
CA LEU A 80 -23.11 9.90 -16.98
C LEU A 80 -24.19 8.82 -16.94
N ASP A 81 -24.28 8.04 -18.02
CA ASP A 81 -25.11 6.83 -18.06
C ASP A 81 -24.31 5.58 -17.64
N LEU A 82 -24.97 4.70 -16.87
CA LEU A 82 -24.33 3.49 -16.36
C LEU A 82 -24.06 2.45 -17.45
N ALA A 83 -24.90 2.35 -18.48
CA ALA A 83 -24.69 1.39 -19.56
C ALA A 83 -23.49 1.83 -20.42
N GLU A 84 -23.36 3.12 -20.69
CA GLU A 84 -22.22 3.69 -21.40
C GLU A 84 -20.90 3.49 -20.62
N LEU A 85 -20.89 3.75 -19.30
CA LEU A 85 -19.73 3.49 -18.45
C LEU A 85 -19.33 2.02 -18.44
N LYS A 86 -20.30 1.09 -18.39
CA LYS A 86 -20.01 -0.36 -18.48
C LYS A 86 -19.40 -0.73 -19.82
N GLY A 87 -19.88 -0.15 -20.92
CA GLY A 87 -19.31 -0.32 -22.26
C GLY A 87 -17.86 0.16 -22.30
N LYS A 88 -17.60 1.38 -21.82
CA LYS A 88 -16.25 1.96 -21.78
C LYS A 88 -15.28 1.15 -20.92
N LEU A 89 -15.72 0.69 -19.76
CA LEU A 89 -14.92 -0.16 -18.89
C LEU A 89 -14.59 -1.51 -19.55
N ALA A 90 -15.50 -2.08 -20.34
CA ALA A 90 -15.27 -3.34 -21.04
C ALA A 90 -14.32 -3.20 -22.25
N GLU A 91 -14.25 -2.01 -22.86
CA GLU A 91 -13.34 -1.68 -23.96
C GLU A 91 -11.90 -1.38 -23.49
N ASP A 92 -11.70 -1.13 -22.20
CA ASP A 92 -10.39 -0.77 -21.66
C ASP A 92 -9.41 -1.94 -21.75
N ALA A 93 -8.48 -1.86 -22.69
CA ALA A 93 -7.46 -2.86 -22.90
C ALA A 93 -6.51 -3.01 -21.69
N ASN A 94 -6.37 -2.00 -20.84
CA ASN A 94 -5.49 -2.08 -19.67
C ASN A 94 -6.09 -2.91 -18.54
N LEU A 95 -7.38 -3.19 -18.56
CA LEU A 95 -8.04 -4.04 -17.57
C LEU A 95 -7.81 -5.52 -17.85
N VAL A 96 -7.56 -6.25 -16.77
CA VAL A 96 -7.41 -7.71 -16.78
C VAL A 96 -8.37 -8.29 -15.76
N ARG A 97 -9.11 -9.31 -16.17
CA ARG A 97 -10.02 -10.02 -15.28
C ARG A 97 -9.27 -11.05 -14.46
N VAL A 98 -9.38 -10.98 -13.14
CA VAL A 98 -8.80 -11.93 -12.19
C VAL A 98 -9.95 -12.59 -11.43
N GLY A 99 -10.36 -13.77 -11.90
CA GLY A 99 -11.57 -14.45 -11.40
C GLY A 99 -12.84 -13.63 -11.63
N SER A 100 -13.48 -13.19 -10.54
CA SER A 100 -14.67 -12.33 -10.56
C SER A 100 -14.35 -10.82 -10.47
N GLU A 101 -13.09 -10.47 -10.28
CA GLU A 101 -12.61 -9.10 -10.08
C GLU A 101 -11.79 -8.60 -11.27
N TYR A 102 -11.41 -7.33 -11.23
CA TYR A 102 -10.56 -6.67 -12.21
C TYR A 102 -9.27 -6.18 -11.55
N SER A 103 -8.20 -6.19 -12.32
CA SER A 103 -6.91 -5.52 -12.05
C SER A 103 -6.46 -4.80 -13.31
N THR A 104 -5.34 -4.09 -13.26
CA THR A 104 -4.71 -3.51 -14.44
C THR A 104 -3.50 -4.32 -14.87
N ARG A 105 -3.18 -4.29 -16.17
CA ARG A 105 -1.94 -4.89 -16.71
C ARG A 105 -0.70 -4.35 -16.00
N GLU A 106 -0.70 -3.07 -15.67
CA GLU A 106 0.39 -2.43 -14.94
C GLU A 106 0.59 -3.04 -13.55
N ILE A 107 -0.49 -3.20 -12.78
CA ILE A 107 -0.45 -3.84 -11.45
C ILE A 107 0.08 -5.26 -11.57
N LEU A 108 -0.50 -6.08 -12.46
CA LEU A 108 -0.05 -7.46 -12.65
C LEU A 108 1.42 -7.55 -13.09
N THR A 109 1.89 -6.63 -13.93
CA THR A 109 3.29 -6.59 -14.35
C THR A 109 4.22 -6.33 -13.17
N LYS A 110 3.85 -5.41 -12.27
CA LYS A 110 4.60 -5.11 -11.04
C LYS A 110 4.58 -6.26 -10.04
N GLU A 111 3.44 -6.92 -9.86
CA GLU A 111 3.34 -8.09 -8.99
C GLU A 111 4.20 -9.25 -9.51
N LEU A 112 4.13 -9.52 -10.82
CA LEU A 112 4.98 -10.52 -11.47
C LEU A 112 6.46 -10.16 -11.37
N PHE A 113 6.81 -8.88 -11.48
CA PHE A 113 8.18 -8.41 -11.28
C PHE A 113 8.68 -8.74 -9.86
N LEU A 114 7.90 -8.44 -8.82
CA LEU A 114 8.27 -8.75 -7.44
C LEU A 114 8.49 -10.25 -7.24
N ILE A 115 7.54 -11.09 -7.68
CA ILE A 115 7.62 -12.55 -7.55
C ILE A 115 8.86 -13.08 -8.26
N ARG A 116 9.09 -12.68 -9.51
CA ARG A 116 10.25 -13.11 -10.29
C ARG A 116 11.57 -12.67 -9.64
N THR A 117 11.60 -11.47 -9.06
CA THR A 117 12.80 -10.94 -8.40
C THR A 117 13.14 -11.71 -7.13
N VAL A 118 12.13 -12.08 -6.32
CA VAL A 118 12.36 -12.95 -5.14
C VAL A 118 12.84 -14.32 -5.57
N ASN A 119 12.16 -14.95 -6.53
CA ASN A 119 12.54 -16.29 -7.01
C ASN A 119 13.95 -16.30 -7.61
N ALA A 120 14.35 -15.24 -8.33
CA ALA A 120 15.71 -15.09 -8.85
C ALA A 120 16.75 -14.77 -7.76
N GLY A 121 16.30 -14.34 -6.57
CA GLY A 121 17.12 -14.04 -5.41
C GLY A 121 17.37 -15.24 -4.49
N VAL A 122 16.75 -16.40 -4.76
CA VAL A 122 16.96 -17.63 -4.00
C VAL A 122 18.38 -18.16 -4.22
N GLU A 123 19.07 -18.48 -3.13
CA GLU A 123 20.48 -18.92 -3.13
C GLU A 123 21.45 -17.99 -3.88
N ALA A 124 21.08 -16.72 -4.07
CA ALA A 124 21.81 -15.78 -4.94
C ALA A 124 22.99 -15.07 -4.25
N VAL A 125 23.14 -15.19 -2.92
CA VAL A 125 24.12 -14.43 -2.13
C VAL A 125 24.73 -15.28 -1.00
N ALA A 126 25.98 -15.01 -0.62
CA ALA A 126 26.64 -15.74 0.48
C ALA A 126 26.02 -15.35 1.84
N PRO A 127 25.61 -16.31 2.70
CA PRO A 127 24.99 -16.05 4.01
C PRO A 127 25.76 -15.02 4.84
N VAL A 128 25.04 -14.26 5.67
CA VAL A 128 25.67 -13.29 6.59
C VAL A 128 26.56 -14.04 7.59
N ALA A 129 26.05 -15.13 8.15
CA ALA A 129 26.78 -16.01 9.04
C ALA A 129 26.59 -17.48 8.63
N GLN A 130 27.65 -18.29 8.71
CA GLN A 130 27.55 -19.74 8.45
C GLN A 130 26.75 -20.47 9.53
N ARG A 131 26.87 -19.99 10.78
CA ARG A 131 26.11 -20.45 11.93
C ARG A 131 25.84 -19.27 12.82
N TYR A 132 24.64 -19.23 13.40
CA TYR A 132 24.26 -18.25 14.39
C TYR A 132 23.61 -18.95 15.58
N GLU A 133 24.15 -18.73 16.77
CA GLU A 133 23.56 -19.18 18.02
C GLU A 133 22.86 -17.99 18.69
N PRO A 134 21.51 -17.99 18.70
CA PRO A 134 20.76 -16.86 19.22
C PRO A 134 20.91 -16.76 20.76
N PRO A 135 20.93 -15.55 21.32
CA PRO A 135 21.04 -15.35 22.75
C PRO A 135 19.78 -15.84 23.49
N ALA A 136 19.96 -16.37 24.69
CA ALA A 136 18.89 -16.93 25.53
C ALA A 136 17.74 -15.95 25.89
N ARG A 137 17.93 -14.64 25.65
CA ARG A 137 16.92 -13.61 25.86
C ARG A 137 15.87 -13.53 24.76
N LEU A 138 16.12 -14.12 23.59
CA LEU A 138 15.15 -14.20 22.50
C LEU A 138 14.24 -15.42 22.71
N GLY A 139 12.95 -15.26 22.43
CA GLY A 139 12.01 -16.38 22.40
C GLY A 139 12.43 -17.42 21.34
N GLN A 140 11.93 -18.64 21.45
CA GLN A 140 12.31 -19.73 20.54
C GLN A 140 11.98 -19.40 19.07
N ASP A 141 10.84 -18.79 18.81
CA ASP A 141 10.43 -18.44 17.44
C ASP A 141 11.23 -17.27 16.88
N GLN A 142 11.53 -16.27 17.71
CA GLN A 142 12.41 -15.14 17.35
C GLN A 142 13.83 -15.62 17.02
N SER A 143 14.33 -16.54 17.83
CA SER A 143 15.64 -17.18 17.67
C SER A 143 15.73 -17.94 16.34
N LYS A 144 14.71 -18.74 16.02
CA LYS A 144 14.62 -19.47 14.74
C LYS A 144 14.52 -18.52 13.55
N ALA A 145 13.68 -17.49 13.63
CA ALA A 145 13.50 -16.50 12.57
C ALA A 145 14.81 -15.75 12.28
N LEU A 146 15.48 -15.25 13.34
CA LEU A 146 16.74 -14.53 13.19
C LEU A 146 17.85 -15.44 12.65
N ALA A 147 17.95 -16.68 13.14
CA ALA A 147 18.92 -17.65 12.63
C ALA A 147 18.67 -17.96 11.15
N HIS A 148 17.42 -18.14 10.74
CA HIS A 148 17.06 -18.35 9.34
C HIS A 148 17.49 -17.18 8.45
N VAL A 149 17.18 -15.95 8.85
CA VAL A 149 17.55 -14.73 8.09
C VAL A 149 19.07 -14.59 7.97
N LEU A 150 19.83 -14.83 9.05
CA LEU A 150 21.29 -14.67 9.05
C LEU A 150 22.02 -15.77 8.28
N THR A 151 21.48 -16.98 8.25
CA THR A 151 22.08 -18.15 7.59
C THR A 151 21.57 -18.38 6.17
N SER A 152 20.53 -17.66 5.75
CA SER A 152 19.95 -17.82 4.42
C SER A 152 20.88 -17.28 3.31
N PRO A 153 21.08 -18.06 2.23
CA PRO A 153 21.76 -17.60 1.02
C PRO A 153 20.84 -16.77 0.10
N ASP A 154 19.63 -16.43 0.54
CA ASP A 154 18.67 -15.70 -0.27
C ASP A 154 18.90 -14.18 -0.14
N ARG A 155 18.67 -13.48 -1.25
CA ARG A 155 18.78 -12.02 -1.32
C ARG A 155 17.64 -11.32 -0.59
N PHE A 156 16.44 -11.90 -0.69
CA PHE A 156 15.23 -11.41 -0.06
C PHE A 156 14.82 -12.42 1.00
N THR A 157 14.78 -11.99 2.26
CA THR A 157 14.30 -12.81 3.37
C THR A 157 13.21 -12.05 4.09
N GLY A 158 12.35 -12.76 4.81
CA GLY A 158 11.34 -12.13 5.64
C GLY A 158 11.11 -12.90 6.92
N PHE A 159 10.64 -12.20 7.94
CA PHE A 159 10.13 -12.86 9.13
C PHE A 159 8.93 -12.11 9.70
N ARG A 160 8.00 -12.90 10.23
CA ARG A 160 6.82 -12.37 10.92
C ARG A 160 7.15 -12.14 12.38
N GLY A 161 6.87 -10.94 12.86
CA GLY A 161 6.84 -10.66 14.29
C GLY A 161 5.40 -10.60 14.77
N LEU A 162 5.02 -11.48 15.69
CA LEU A 162 3.72 -11.41 16.35
C LEU A 162 3.59 -10.07 17.08
N ALA A 163 2.43 -9.42 16.97
CA ALA A 163 2.16 -8.14 17.62
C ALA A 163 2.43 -8.22 19.13
N GLY A 164 3.12 -7.21 19.67
CA GLY A 164 3.47 -7.14 21.09
C GLY A 164 4.59 -8.07 21.56
N SER A 165 5.29 -8.79 20.68
CA SER A 165 6.22 -9.87 21.08
C SER A 165 7.72 -9.54 21.10
N GLY A 166 8.18 -8.33 20.77
CA GLY A 166 9.62 -7.98 20.82
C GLY A 166 10.35 -8.00 19.48
N LYS A 167 9.68 -7.59 18.38
CA LYS A 167 10.32 -7.30 17.08
C LYS A 167 11.52 -6.38 17.22
N SER A 168 11.40 -5.30 18.00
CA SER A 168 12.49 -4.36 18.26
C SER A 168 13.74 -5.05 18.80
N THR A 169 13.58 -5.98 19.75
CA THR A 169 14.69 -6.76 20.31
C THR A 169 15.40 -7.60 19.24
N VAL A 170 14.63 -8.19 18.32
CA VAL A 170 15.18 -8.95 17.18
C VAL A 170 15.93 -8.04 16.22
N LEU A 171 15.39 -6.87 15.88
CA LEU A 171 16.03 -5.91 14.98
C LEU A 171 17.32 -5.32 15.57
N VAL A 172 17.34 -5.06 16.88
CA VAL A 172 18.55 -4.62 17.58
C VAL A 172 19.64 -5.69 17.56
N GLU A 173 19.27 -6.95 17.80
CA GLU A 173 20.23 -8.06 17.71
C GLU A 173 20.68 -8.29 16.26
N LEU A 174 19.79 -8.21 15.29
CA LEU A 174 20.11 -8.27 13.86
C LEU A 174 21.14 -7.20 13.50
N ALA A 175 20.91 -5.94 13.90
CA ALA A 175 21.85 -4.83 13.65
C ALA A 175 23.24 -5.12 14.23
N ARG A 176 23.28 -5.67 15.45
CA ARG A 176 24.53 -6.04 16.11
C ARG A 176 25.28 -7.12 15.34
N VAL A 177 24.59 -8.19 14.93
CA VAL A 177 25.22 -9.30 14.19
C VAL A 177 25.67 -8.84 12.81
N LEU A 178 24.85 -8.09 12.08
CA LEU A 178 25.22 -7.56 10.77
C LEU A 178 26.51 -6.74 10.84
N ARG A 179 26.61 -5.81 11.79
CA ARG A 179 27.82 -4.99 11.98
C ARG A 179 29.03 -5.83 12.38
N HIS A 180 28.83 -6.85 13.22
CA HIS A 180 29.90 -7.78 13.61
C HIS A 180 30.46 -8.55 12.40
N GLU A 181 29.59 -8.99 11.48
CA GLU A 181 29.97 -9.69 10.25
C GLU A 181 30.41 -8.74 9.11
N GLY A 182 30.56 -7.44 9.39
CA GLY A 182 31.00 -6.44 8.42
C GLY A 182 29.95 -6.05 7.38
N PHE A 183 28.67 -6.25 7.68
CA PHE A 183 27.54 -5.75 6.91
C PHE A 183 27.03 -4.42 7.49
N GLU A 184 26.55 -3.55 6.60
CA GLU A 184 25.96 -2.25 6.96
C GLU A 184 24.43 -2.35 6.93
N PRO A 185 23.74 -2.33 8.08
CA PRO A 185 22.29 -2.35 8.12
C PRO A 185 21.72 -0.96 7.78
N VAL A 186 20.74 -0.92 6.88
CA VAL A 186 19.99 0.29 6.51
C VAL A 186 18.54 0.06 6.88
N PHE A 187 18.09 0.64 7.99
CA PHE A 187 16.71 0.48 8.45
C PHE A 187 15.78 1.45 7.75
N CYS A 188 14.63 0.94 7.32
CA CYS A 188 13.56 1.78 6.80
C CYS A 188 12.17 1.29 7.21
N ALA A 189 11.20 2.20 7.18
CA ALA A 189 9.80 1.93 7.51
C ALA A 189 8.85 2.77 6.63
N PRO A 190 7.57 2.36 6.45
CA PRO A 190 6.63 3.08 5.58
C PRO A 190 6.26 4.48 6.11
N THR A 191 6.20 4.65 7.43
CA THR A 191 5.76 5.90 8.08
C THR A 191 6.83 6.49 8.97
N SER A 192 6.83 7.82 9.13
CA SER A 192 7.75 8.50 10.05
C SER A 192 7.57 8.00 11.49
N SER A 193 6.34 7.71 11.93
CA SER A 193 6.10 7.18 13.27
C SER A 193 6.70 5.79 13.50
N ALA A 194 6.71 4.94 12.46
CA ALA A 194 7.37 3.64 12.54
C ALA A 194 8.90 3.80 12.57
N ALA A 195 9.45 4.70 11.75
CA ALA A 195 10.88 5.03 11.78
C ALA A 195 11.31 5.61 13.15
N ASP A 196 10.53 6.53 13.72
CA ASP A 196 10.78 7.11 15.05
C ASP A 196 10.75 6.05 16.16
N THR A 197 9.96 4.98 15.98
CA THR A 197 9.92 3.86 16.92
C THR A 197 11.23 3.09 16.88
N LEU A 198 11.77 2.81 15.69
CA LEU A 198 13.09 2.21 15.54
C LEU A 198 14.20 3.12 16.09
N HIS A 199 14.11 4.43 15.90
CA HIS A 199 15.05 5.40 16.49
C HIS A 199 15.09 5.35 18.01
N LYS A 200 13.94 5.21 18.68
CA LYS A 200 13.87 5.06 20.15
C LYS A 200 14.57 3.80 20.65
N GLU A 201 14.64 2.77 19.81
CA GLU A 201 15.34 1.50 20.07
C GLU A 201 16.84 1.55 19.71
N GLY A 202 17.33 2.71 19.27
CA GLY A 202 18.75 2.93 18.90
C GLY A 202 19.11 2.49 17.48
N LEU A 203 18.11 2.27 16.62
CA LEU A 203 18.32 1.94 15.21
C LEU A 203 18.10 3.19 14.36
N ASP A 204 19.12 3.60 13.58
CA ASP A 204 18.97 4.73 12.67
C ASP A 204 18.11 4.32 11.47
N ALA A 205 16.84 4.71 11.48
CA ALA A 205 15.84 4.37 10.48
C ALA A 205 15.36 5.60 9.70
N VAL A 206 15.05 5.42 8.42
CA VAL A 206 14.43 6.46 7.59
C VAL A 206 13.12 5.95 6.99
N THR A 207 12.29 6.85 6.46
CA THR A 207 11.14 6.38 5.69
C THR A 207 11.61 5.75 4.37
N VAL A 208 10.88 4.77 3.84
CA VAL A 208 11.16 4.16 2.51
C VAL A 208 11.22 5.24 1.44
N GLN A 209 10.29 6.20 1.46
CA GLN A 209 10.31 7.34 0.55
C GLN A 209 11.59 8.18 0.68
N ARG A 210 12.07 8.43 1.90
CA ARG A 210 13.31 9.20 2.12
C ARG A 210 14.54 8.44 1.64
N LEU A 211 14.57 7.11 1.79
CA LEU A 211 15.62 6.26 1.23
C LEU A 211 15.65 6.41 -0.30
N HIS A 212 14.50 6.30 -0.97
CA HIS A 212 14.37 6.45 -2.43
C HIS A 212 14.77 7.84 -2.94
N CYS A 213 14.52 8.89 -2.16
CA CYS A 213 14.77 10.28 -2.56
C CYS A 213 16.15 10.81 -2.15
N ASN A 214 17.03 10.00 -1.56
CA ASN A 214 18.34 10.44 -1.08
C ASN A 214 19.50 9.84 -1.90
N PRO A 215 19.98 10.54 -2.96
CA PRO A 215 21.06 10.06 -3.81
C PRO A 215 22.32 9.66 -3.06
N ASN A 216 22.65 10.36 -1.97
CA ASN A 216 23.84 10.06 -1.16
C ASN A 216 23.67 8.76 -0.38
N ALA A 217 22.48 8.51 0.18
CA ALA A 217 22.19 7.23 0.84
C ALA A 217 22.22 6.10 -0.18
N LEU A 218 21.59 6.30 -1.35
CA LEU A 218 21.63 5.33 -2.43
C LEU A 218 23.07 5.05 -2.89
N ALA A 219 23.91 6.05 -3.09
CA ALA A 219 25.31 5.90 -3.51
C ALA A 219 26.17 5.11 -2.52
N ARG A 220 25.80 5.07 -1.24
CA ARG A 220 26.50 4.31 -0.20
C ARG A 220 26.10 2.83 -0.15
N LEU A 221 25.01 2.43 -0.82
CA LEU A 221 24.59 1.04 -0.90
C LEU A 221 25.60 0.22 -1.70
N SER A 222 25.94 -0.95 -1.15
CA SER A 222 26.94 -1.88 -1.66
C SER A 222 26.50 -3.33 -1.45
N PRO A 223 27.23 -4.33 -1.99
CA PRO A 223 26.95 -5.74 -1.71
C PRO A 223 27.00 -6.14 -0.22
N ARG A 224 27.61 -5.29 0.62
CA ARG A 224 27.66 -5.46 2.09
C ARG A 224 26.53 -4.72 2.81
N SER A 225 25.64 -4.04 2.09
CA SER A 225 24.49 -3.37 2.67
C SER A 225 23.30 -4.32 2.81
N VAL A 226 22.61 -4.23 3.95
CA VAL A 226 21.39 -5.00 4.22
C VAL A 226 20.27 -4.03 4.52
N ILE A 227 19.33 -3.91 3.58
CA ILE A 227 18.14 -3.08 3.76
C ILE A 227 17.16 -3.84 4.64
N VAL A 228 16.79 -3.27 5.78
CA VAL A 228 15.82 -3.86 6.71
C VAL A 228 14.57 -3.01 6.71
N LEU A 229 13.51 -3.52 6.09
CA LEU A 229 12.22 -2.85 5.98
C LEU A 229 11.29 -3.35 7.09
N ASP A 230 11.01 -2.50 8.07
CA ASP A 230 9.99 -2.76 9.09
C ASP A 230 8.59 -2.34 8.63
N GLU A 231 7.59 -3.04 9.15
CA GLU A 231 6.18 -2.94 8.73
C GLU A 231 5.99 -3.04 7.20
N ALA A 232 6.66 -4.00 6.57
CA ALA A 232 6.64 -4.23 5.13
C ALA A 232 5.23 -4.47 4.56
N GLY A 233 4.29 -5.00 5.35
CA GLY A 233 2.88 -5.16 4.96
C GLY A 233 2.14 -3.83 4.77
N ALA A 234 2.70 -2.73 5.26
CA ALA A 234 2.16 -1.39 5.06
C ALA A 234 2.80 -0.63 3.89
N VAL A 235 3.73 -1.24 3.14
CA VAL A 235 4.36 -0.64 1.94
C VAL A 235 3.55 -0.97 0.69
N GLY A 236 3.25 0.05 -0.11
CA GLY A 236 2.53 -0.12 -1.37
C GLY A 236 3.38 -0.77 -2.46
N LEU A 237 2.70 -1.37 -3.45
CA LEU A 237 3.33 -2.07 -4.58
C LEU A 237 4.45 -1.27 -5.28
N ASP A 238 4.20 0.00 -5.60
CA ASP A 238 5.17 0.84 -6.34
C ASP A 238 6.45 1.11 -5.54
N GLU A 239 6.34 1.35 -4.24
CA GLU A 239 7.48 1.58 -3.36
C GLU A 239 8.30 0.30 -3.17
N MET A 240 7.62 -0.86 -3.09
CA MET A 240 8.27 -2.16 -2.99
C MET A 240 9.04 -2.52 -4.27
N VAL A 241 8.44 -2.27 -5.45
CA VAL A 241 9.11 -2.49 -6.75
C VAL A 241 10.40 -1.69 -6.81
N ARG A 242 10.35 -0.39 -6.50
CA ARG A 242 11.54 0.47 -6.48
C ARG A 242 12.60 -0.02 -5.49
N LEU A 243 12.18 -0.54 -4.32
CA LEU A 243 13.09 -1.09 -3.32
C LEU A 243 13.82 -2.33 -3.85
N PHE A 244 13.10 -3.22 -4.54
CA PHE A 244 13.66 -4.44 -5.10
C PHE A 244 14.58 -4.15 -6.29
N GLU A 245 14.19 -3.23 -7.18
CA GLU A 245 15.06 -2.73 -8.24
C GLU A 245 16.36 -2.16 -7.68
N LEU A 246 16.27 -1.35 -6.62
CA LEU A 246 17.42 -0.77 -5.95
C LEU A 246 18.33 -1.85 -5.36
N ALA A 247 17.75 -2.82 -4.64
CA ALA A 247 18.50 -3.91 -4.05
C ALA A 247 19.20 -4.78 -5.11
N TRP A 248 18.52 -5.05 -6.23
CA TRP A 248 19.09 -5.78 -7.35
C TRP A 248 20.26 -5.02 -7.99
N LEU A 249 20.07 -3.73 -8.25
CA LEU A 249 21.06 -2.89 -8.93
C LEU A 249 22.31 -2.63 -8.09
N ARG A 250 22.20 -2.69 -6.76
CA ARG A 250 23.31 -2.47 -5.81
C ARG A 250 23.86 -3.74 -5.17
N ASP A 251 23.33 -4.89 -5.57
CA ASP A 251 23.65 -6.20 -5.03
C ASP A 251 23.43 -6.34 -3.51
N CYS A 252 22.48 -5.57 -2.98
CA CYS A 252 22.16 -5.55 -1.55
C CYS A 252 21.21 -6.70 -1.18
N ARG A 253 21.26 -7.10 0.10
CA ARG A 253 20.23 -7.94 0.71
C ARG A 253 19.05 -7.10 1.19
N VAL A 254 17.86 -7.69 1.21
CA VAL A 254 16.64 -7.10 1.77
C VAL A 254 16.04 -8.06 2.79
N ILE A 255 15.71 -7.53 3.96
CA ILE A 255 14.99 -8.22 5.02
C ILE A 255 13.65 -7.51 5.22
N LEU A 256 12.56 -8.23 5.02
CA LEU A 256 11.19 -7.75 5.20
C LEU A 256 10.65 -8.17 6.56
N CYS A 257 10.29 -7.21 7.40
CA CYS A 257 9.74 -7.44 8.73
C CYS A 257 8.31 -6.92 8.75
N GLY A 258 7.35 -7.70 9.26
CA GLY A 258 5.96 -7.28 9.26
C GLY A 258 4.99 -8.41 9.52
N ASP A 259 3.72 -8.05 9.70
CA ASP A 259 2.61 -8.99 9.63
C ASP A 259 1.56 -8.41 8.68
N THR A 260 1.09 -9.22 7.73
CA THR A 260 -0.04 -8.88 6.85
C THR A 260 -1.36 -8.68 7.63
N GLY A 261 -1.43 -9.17 8.88
CA GLY A 261 -2.66 -9.22 9.67
C GLY A 261 -3.00 -7.96 10.49
N GLN A 262 -2.05 -7.11 10.85
CA GLN A 262 -2.31 -6.04 11.84
C GLN A 262 -2.78 -4.72 11.22
N HIS A 263 -2.29 -4.33 10.04
CA HIS A 263 -2.81 -3.19 9.29
C HIS A 263 -2.49 -3.44 7.82
N ALA A 264 -3.36 -4.16 7.11
CA ALA A 264 -3.27 -4.25 5.65
C ALA A 264 -3.12 -2.81 5.12
N SER A 265 -2.00 -2.53 4.44
CA SER A 265 -1.68 -1.21 3.91
C SER A 265 -2.93 -0.60 3.30
N VAL A 266 -3.16 0.67 3.58
CA VAL A 266 -4.19 1.48 2.92
C VAL A 266 -3.83 1.70 1.44
N THR A 267 -2.69 1.19 0.97
CA THR A 267 -2.08 1.41 -0.33
C THR A 267 -1.95 0.11 -1.13
N ARG A 268 -2.09 0.21 -2.46
CA ARG A 268 -2.00 -0.86 -3.48
C ARG A 268 -1.31 -2.14 -3.03
N GLY A 269 -2.09 -3.22 -3.02
CA GLY A 269 -1.58 -4.55 -3.31
C GLY A 269 -0.50 -5.00 -2.36
N ASP A 270 -0.90 -5.34 -1.13
CA ASP A 270 -0.07 -5.91 -0.06
C ASP A 270 1.06 -6.78 -0.63
N ALA A 271 2.20 -6.13 -0.88
CA ALA A 271 3.28 -6.70 -1.66
C ALA A 271 3.88 -7.87 -0.89
N LEU A 272 3.91 -7.73 0.45
CA LEU A 272 4.32 -8.79 1.36
C LEU A 272 3.40 -10.01 1.25
N ARG A 273 2.07 -9.82 1.26
CA ARG A 273 1.13 -10.95 1.06
C ARG A 273 1.35 -11.66 -0.27
N ILE A 274 1.63 -10.93 -1.35
CA ILE A 274 1.89 -11.53 -2.66
C ILE A 274 3.14 -12.40 -2.62
N LEU A 275 4.21 -11.91 -2.00
CA LEU A 275 5.43 -12.69 -1.81
C LEU A 275 5.18 -13.91 -0.94
N GLU A 276 4.45 -13.78 0.16
CA GLU A 276 4.13 -14.90 1.05
C GLU A 276 3.25 -15.97 0.38
N GLN A 277 2.35 -15.59 -0.53
CA GLN A 277 1.43 -16.53 -1.19
C GLN A 277 1.98 -17.17 -2.45
N TYR A 278 2.87 -16.47 -3.18
CA TYR A 278 3.24 -16.85 -4.55
C TYR A 278 4.75 -16.97 -4.80
N SER A 279 5.62 -16.58 -3.86
CA SER A 279 7.04 -16.97 -3.94
C SER A 279 7.20 -18.40 -3.41
N SER A 280 8.05 -19.19 -4.09
CA SER A 280 8.29 -20.61 -3.80
C SER A 280 9.57 -20.81 -3.01
#